data_AF-A0A4Y9YGJ8-F1
#
_entry.id   AF-A0A4Y9YGJ8-F1
#
_cell.length_a   1.000
_cell.length_b   1.000
_cell.length_c   1.000
_cell.angle_alpha   90.00
_cell.angle_beta   90.00
_cell.angle_gamma   90.00
#
_symmetry.space_group_name_H-M   'P 1'
#
loop_
_entity.id
_entity.type
_entity.pdbx_description
1 polymer ?
#
loop_
_entity_poly.entity_id
_entity_poly.type
_entity_poly.pdbx_seq_one_letter_code
_entity_poly.pdbx_strand_id
1 'polypeptide(L)'
;GARTRYSSAATGASWTAGGNHLGQCAHSPCPEVSNFRLVNGPHDPVSGDREHIVKAFAGITFTLFLTKEGKVYSCGSGEKGQLGNGRTGEYIATGNKTAYDIESEPILIKALQDKKIVQIACGQQHSIALDDQGLVYVWGYNGYCRLGLGNQQDVLTPKVVPQFAGPQPMMMGAIVAAGPSNSVVVDKQGMYYMAGKWKNTGDGSGGQPYSSFRFMQDIMACKMTHVACGGVTHFALSPDEEEGGVMTIAWGQNAANGELGLGPNEPKSATKPTRNQPLIGIDVFDVIPGQNTTYFLVSPNEKYSDLPRHPLDLETSDTCVRCNRETSDDDAPLECEKCDTPYHLGCLDPPLKAVPDGEWFCPACTRSPGAPVGGAEPALLPRVAPQKRGKRKAQEEDEEDEDAEGESEDESARKGRGKKAPTKRKK
;
A
#
# COMPACT_ATOMS: atom_id res chain seq x y z
N GLY A 1 -0.49 -7.95 1.33
CA GLY A 1 -0.89 -7.82 2.73
C GLY A 1 0.37 -7.70 3.55
N ALA A 2 0.53 -6.60 4.29
CA ALA A 2 1.69 -6.40 5.17
C ALA A 2 1.43 -7.10 6.51
N ARG A 3 1.97 -8.32 6.69
CA ARG A 3 1.93 -9.01 7.99
C ARG A 3 2.98 -8.51 8.98
N THR A 4 3.95 -7.72 8.51
CA THR A 4 4.93 -7.02 9.34
C THR A 4 4.82 -5.53 9.03
N ARG A 5 4.73 -4.68 10.07
CA ARG A 5 4.77 -3.22 9.96
C ARG A 5 6.03 -2.71 10.65
N TYR A 6 6.57 -1.59 10.17
CA TYR A 6 7.70 -0.92 10.81
C TYR A 6 7.45 0.58 10.98
N SER A 7 8.21 1.19 11.88
CA SER A 7 8.42 2.64 11.93
C SER A 7 9.89 2.93 12.23
N SER A 8 10.39 4.08 11.76
CA SER A 8 11.69 4.63 12.14
C SER A 8 11.52 6.01 12.76
N ALA A 9 12.26 6.30 13.83
CA ALA A 9 12.27 7.62 14.46
C ALA A 9 13.46 8.46 13.97
N ALA A 10 13.42 9.77 14.23
CA ALA A 10 14.52 10.69 13.94
C ALA A 10 15.87 10.31 14.59
N THR A 11 15.86 9.39 15.55
CA THR A 11 17.05 8.81 16.21
C THR A 11 17.67 7.63 15.44
N GLY A 12 17.09 7.18 14.33
CA GLY A 12 17.55 6.02 13.56
C GLY A 12 17.18 4.66 14.14
N ALA A 13 16.46 4.64 15.27
CA ALA A 13 15.87 3.44 15.82
C ALA A 13 14.70 2.96 14.96
N SER A 14 14.47 1.65 14.93
CA SER A 14 13.32 1.02 14.27
C SER A 14 12.48 0.18 15.22
N TRP A 15 11.17 0.14 14.98
CA TRP A 15 10.21 -0.70 15.70
C TRP A 15 9.48 -1.58 14.71
N THR A 16 9.09 -2.78 15.15
CA THR A 16 8.41 -3.78 14.33
C THR A 16 7.25 -4.42 15.08
N ALA A 17 6.22 -4.80 14.33
CA ALA A 17 5.05 -5.52 14.84
C ALA A 17 4.45 -6.45 13.76
N GLY A 18 3.66 -7.43 14.21
CA GLY A 18 2.92 -8.38 13.38
C GLY A 18 3.54 -9.79 13.36
N GLY A 19 3.23 -10.57 12.34
CA GLY A 19 3.58 -11.99 12.25
C GLY A 19 5.10 -12.23 12.23
N ASN A 20 5.62 -13.05 13.14
CA ASN A 20 7.06 -13.23 13.36
C ASN A 20 7.53 -14.70 13.36
N HIS A 21 6.79 -15.57 12.67
CA HIS A 21 7.00 -17.03 12.69
C HIS A 21 8.42 -17.46 12.27
N LEU A 22 9.10 -16.60 11.52
CA LEU A 22 10.42 -16.84 10.94
C LEU A 22 11.38 -15.67 11.26
N GLY A 23 11.18 -14.94 12.36
CA GLY A 23 12.06 -13.84 12.78
C GLY A 23 11.99 -12.57 11.92
N GLN A 24 11.00 -12.45 11.01
CA GLN A 24 10.91 -11.34 10.06
C GLN A 24 10.64 -9.97 10.69
N CYS A 25 10.20 -9.93 11.96
CA CYS A 25 10.08 -8.70 12.73
C CYS A 25 11.39 -8.31 13.44
N ALA A 26 12.53 -8.96 13.17
CA ALA A 26 13.80 -8.75 13.88
C ALA A 26 13.68 -8.98 15.41
N HIS A 27 12.93 -10.00 15.79
CA HIS A 27 12.81 -10.54 17.16
C HIS A 27 12.86 -12.07 17.10
N SER A 28 13.23 -12.73 18.20
CA SER A 28 13.18 -14.19 18.36
C SER A 28 11.84 -14.75 17.86
N PRO A 29 11.82 -15.86 17.08
CA PRO A 29 10.62 -16.32 16.38
C PRO A 29 9.43 -16.57 17.32
N CYS A 30 8.28 -16.01 16.98
CA CYS A 30 7.02 -16.16 17.70
C CYS A 30 5.85 -16.01 16.71
N PRO A 31 4.61 -16.48 17.01
CA PRO A 31 3.50 -16.34 16.07
C PRO A 31 3.27 -14.88 15.65
N GLU A 32 3.31 -13.96 16.62
CA GLU A 32 3.08 -12.53 16.42
C GLU A 32 3.83 -11.69 17.47
N VAL A 33 4.22 -10.48 17.07
CA VAL A 33 4.69 -9.38 17.92
C VAL A 33 3.55 -8.35 17.95
N SER A 34 2.71 -8.40 18.98
CA SER A 34 1.40 -7.71 19.00
C SER A 34 1.46 -6.19 19.12
N ASN A 35 2.59 -5.63 19.57
CA ASN A 35 2.83 -4.20 19.73
C ASN A 35 4.16 -3.82 19.10
N PHE A 36 4.31 -2.58 18.62
CA PHE A 36 5.57 -2.07 18.08
C PHE A 36 6.71 -2.20 19.09
N ARG A 37 7.61 -3.16 18.83
CA ARG A 37 8.76 -3.46 19.69
C ARG A 37 10.03 -2.97 19.02
N LEU A 38 10.86 -2.25 19.79
CA LEU A 38 12.16 -1.74 19.37
C LEU A 38 13.05 -2.90 18.92
N VAL A 39 13.51 -2.86 17.66
CA VAL A 39 14.45 -3.84 17.09
C VAL A 39 15.78 -3.79 17.83
N ASN A 40 16.40 -4.95 18.07
CA ASN A 40 17.78 -5.01 18.55
C ASN A 40 18.74 -4.78 17.37
N GLY A 41 19.57 -3.73 17.46
CA GLY A 41 20.43 -3.30 16.35
C GLY A 41 19.66 -2.64 15.19
N PRO A 42 20.14 -2.78 13.93
CA PRO A 42 21.45 -3.33 13.54
C PRO A 42 22.61 -2.62 14.24
N HIS A 43 23.74 -3.34 14.35
CA HIS A 43 24.99 -2.80 14.87
C HIS A 43 26.07 -2.92 13.80
N ASP A 44 26.99 -1.94 13.74
CA ASP A 44 28.15 -2.03 12.86
C ASP A 44 29.05 -3.21 13.28
N PRO A 45 29.48 -4.09 12.37
CA PRO A 45 30.30 -5.25 12.75
C PRO A 45 31.73 -4.94 13.21
N VAL A 46 32.20 -3.69 13.08
CA VAL A 46 33.57 -3.27 13.41
C VAL A 46 33.59 -2.45 14.70
N SER A 47 32.72 -1.44 14.83
CA SER A 47 32.65 -0.61 16.04
C SER A 47 31.68 -1.14 17.10
N GLY A 48 30.68 -1.94 16.71
CA GLY A 48 29.59 -2.39 17.58
C GLY A 48 28.52 -1.33 17.86
N ASP A 49 28.66 -0.12 17.31
CA ASP A 49 27.68 0.96 17.49
C ASP A 49 26.37 0.65 16.79
N ARG A 50 25.27 1.21 17.28
CA ARG A 50 23.96 1.08 16.64
C ARG A 50 23.90 1.90 15.35
N GLU A 51 23.53 1.25 14.26
CA GLU A 51 23.33 1.87 12.96
C GLU A 51 22.04 2.72 12.90
N HIS A 52 22.08 3.80 12.13
CA HIS A 52 20.93 4.69 11.94
C HIS A 52 20.07 4.19 10.77
N ILE A 53 18.97 3.46 11.03
CA ILE A 53 18.05 3.04 9.97
C ILE A 53 17.27 4.25 9.42
N VAL A 54 17.25 4.40 8.10
CA VAL A 54 16.50 5.44 7.38
C VAL A 54 15.32 4.89 6.57
N LYS A 55 15.36 3.62 6.14
CA LYS A 55 14.26 2.94 5.43
C LYS A 55 14.21 1.46 5.79
N ALA A 56 13.04 0.84 5.72
CA ALA A 56 12.91 -0.61 5.75
C ALA A 56 11.84 -1.11 4.76
N PHE A 57 11.91 -2.37 4.37
CA PHE A 57 10.94 -3.01 3.47
C PHE A 57 10.69 -4.45 3.92
N ALA A 58 9.43 -4.87 3.97
CA ALA A 58 9.04 -6.19 4.44
C ALA A 58 8.51 -7.08 3.29
N GLY A 59 9.12 -8.25 3.13
CA GLY A 59 8.56 -9.35 2.33
C GLY A 59 7.53 -10.15 3.12
N ILE A 60 7.23 -11.39 2.70
CA ILE A 60 6.32 -12.26 3.48
C ILE A 60 7.02 -12.79 4.75
N THR A 61 8.28 -13.18 4.61
CA THR A 61 9.03 -13.94 5.62
C THR A 61 10.39 -13.31 5.96
N PHE A 62 10.64 -12.07 5.56
CA PHE A 62 11.89 -11.35 5.81
C PHE A 62 11.69 -9.83 5.77
N THR A 63 12.65 -9.09 6.32
CA THR A 63 12.70 -7.62 6.27
C THR A 63 14.10 -7.18 5.84
N LEU A 64 14.17 -6.12 5.04
CA LEU A 64 15.38 -5.37 4.71
C LEU A 64 15.39 -4.04 5.47
N PHE A 65 16.58 -3.61 5.91
CA PHE A 65 16.83 -2.30 6.51
C PHE A 65 17.96 -1.60 5.76
N LEU A 66 17.80 -0.31 5.49
CA LEU A 66 18.82 0.56 4.91
C LEU A 66 19.25 1.59 5.95
N THR A 67 20.56 1.72 6.16
CA THR A 67 21.14 2.68 7.09
C THR A 67 21.52 3.98 6.39
N LYS A 68 21.69 5.06 7.15
CA LYS A 68 22.06 6.40 6.64
C LYS A 68 23.39 6.38 5.89
N GLU A 69 24.28 5.50 6.33
CA GLU A 69 25.62 5.25 5.78
C GLU A 69 25.57 4.44 4.46
N GLY A 70 24.39 3.92 4.09
CA GLY A 70 24.16 3.16 2.86
C GLY A 70 24.38 1.65 3.00
N LYS A 71 24.48 1.12 4.23
CA LYS A 71 24.58 -0.32 4.46
C LYS A 71 23.20 -0.97 4.45
N VAL A 72 23.13 -2.22 4.00
CA VAL A 72 21.88 -3.00 3.97
C VAL A 72 21.98 -4.17 4.93
N TYR A 73 20.99 -4.28 5.82
CA TYR A 73 20.82 -5.39 6.74
C TYR A 73 19.55 -6.18 6.38
N SER A 74 19.50 -7.46 6.73
CA SER A 74 18.31 -8.29 6.57
C SER A 74 18.04 -9.16 7.79
N CYS A 75 16.79 -9.54 8.01
CA CYS A 75 16.40 -10.54 9.00
C CYS A 75 15.22 -11.37 8.47
N GLY A 76 15.01 -12.55 9.03
CA GLY A 76 13.92 -13.44 8.69
C GLY A 76 14.38 -14.81 8.18
N SER A 77 13.61 -15.37 7.25
CA SER A 77 13.89 -16.67 6.60
C SER A 77 14.93 -16.57 5.49
N GLY A 78 15.87 -17.53 5.45
CA GLY A 78 16.82 -17.73 4.36
C GLY A 78 16.32 -18.60 3.19
N GLU A 79 15.06 -19.06 3.19
CA GLU A 79 14.54 -20.15 2.30
C GLU A 79 14.96 -20.06 0.81
N LYS A 80 14.92 -18.87 0.21
CA LYS A 80 15.23 -18.60 -1.20
C LYS A 80 16.46 -17.69 -1.35
N GLY A 81 17.26 -17.55 -0.30
CA GLY A 81 18.39 -16.63 -0.23
C GLY A 81 18.02 -15.15 -0.15
N GLN A 82 16.76 -14.80 0.18
CA GLN A 82 16.27 -13.42 0.23
C GLN A 82 17.01 -12.51 1.23
N LEU A 83 17.74 -13.11 2.18
CA LEU A 83 18.64 -12.41 3.12
C LEU A 83 19.97 -11.97 2.48
N GLY A 84 20.35 -12.52 1.32
CA GLY A 84 21.55 -12.10 0.58
C GLY A 84 22.88 -12.51 1.20
N ASN A 85 22.89 -13.44 2.16
CA ASN A 85 24.06 -13.89 2.92
C ASN A 85 24.81 -15.09 2.28
N GLY A 86 24.43 -15.50 1.06
CA GLY A 86 25.09 -16.56 0.30
C GLY A 86 24.68 -18.00 0.66
N ARG A 87 23.71 -18.18 1.56
CA ARG A 87 23.21 -19.50 1.99
C ARG A 87 21.69 -19.51 2.17
N THR A 88 21.08 -20.68 2.07
CA THR A 88 19.70 -20.92 2.51
C THR A 88 19.64 -21.56 3.91
N GLY A 89 20.73 -22.18 4.35
CA GLY A 89 20.76 -22.95 5.60
C GLY A 89 19.86 -24.19 5.54
N GLU A 90 19.74 -24.84 4.39
CA GLU A 90 18.85 -25.99 4.25
C GLU A 90 19.28 -27.18 5.12
N TYR A 91 18.40 -27.68 6.00
CA TYR A 91 18.62 -28.87 6.79
C TYR A 91 17.36 -29.72 6.95
N ILE A 92 17.54 -31.02 7.27
CA ILE A 92 16.42 -31.95 7.51
C ILE A 92 16.01 -31.84 8.99
N ALA A 93 14.81 -31.32 9.23
CA ALA A 93 14.15 -31.34 10.53
C ALA A 93 13.32 -32.62 10.73
N THR A 94 12.81 -32.81 11.96
CA THR A 94 12.06 -33.99 12.40
C THR A 94 10.93 -34.37 11.45
N GLY A 95 10.92 -35.63 11.02
CA GLY A 95 9.87 -36.19 10.15
C GLY A 95 10.03 -35.85 8.66
N ASN A 96 11.27 -35.81 8.16
CA ASN A 96 11.61 -35.52 6.75
C ASN A 96 11.09 -34.17 6.24
N LYS A 97 11.00 -33.16 7.12
CA LYS A 97 10.64 -31.79 6.75
C LYS A 97 11.90 -30.98 6.52
N THR A 98 12.05 -30.40 5.34
CA THR A 98 13.09 -29.40 5.08
C THR A 98 12.84 -28.15 5.91
N ALA A 99 13.87 -27.64 6.57
CA ALA A 99 13.93 -26.36 7.26
C ALA A 99 15.11 -25.53 6.73
N TYR A 100 15.15 -24.25 7.08
CA TYR A 100 16.08 -23.25 6.55
C TYR A 100 16.60 -22.36 7.68
N ASP A 101 17.72 -21.68 7.48
CA ASP A 101 18.24 -20.71 8.45
C ASP A 101 17.22 -19.59 8.71
N ILE A 102 17.12 -19.19 9.97
CA ILE A 102 16.33 -18.05 10.44
C ILE A 102 17.27 -17.09 11.16
N GLU A 103 17.41 -15.88 10.61
CA GLU A 103 18.22 -14.81 11.20
C GLU A 103 17.25 -13.86 11.92
N SER A 104 17.08 -14.03 13.24
CA SER A 104 16.09 -13.25 14.02
C SER A 104 16.57 -11.86 14.42
N GLU A 105 17.82 -11.52 14.17
CA GLU A 105 18.38 -10.18 14.34
C GLU A 105 18.89 -9.65 12.99
N PRO A 106 18.97 -8.33 12.75
CA PRO A 106 19.40 -7.79 11.48
C PRO A 106 20.89 -8.07 11.19
N ILE A 107 21.17 -8.90 10.18
CA ILE A 107 22.53 -9.25 9.72
C ILE A 107 22.96 -8.39 8.54
N LEU A 108 24.23 -7.95 8.53
CA LEU A 108 24.81 -7.18 7.42
C LEU A 108 24.90 -8.03 6.14
N ILE A 109 24.37 -7.51 5.02
CA ILE A 109 24.56 -8.11 3.70
C ILE A 109 25.97 -7.78 3.20
N LYS A 110 26.95 -8.59 3.61
CA LYS A 110 28.39 -8.37 3.35
C LYS A 110 28.74 -8.07 1.89
N ALA A 111 28.02 -8.67 0.93
CA ALA A 111 28.23 -8.43 -0.50
C ALA A 111 27.93 -6.98 -0.96
N LEU A 112 27.23 -6.19 -0.14
CA LEU A 112 26.93 -4.78 -0.36
C LEU A 112 27.66 -3.84 0.62
N GLN A 113 28.51 -4.36 1.52
CA GLN A 113 29.14 -3.54 2.56
C GLN A 113 30.02 -2.40 2.00
N ASP A 114 30.66 -2.65 0.85
CA ASP A 114 31.55 -1.73 0.13
C ASP A 114 30.79 -0.95 -0.97
N LYS A 115 29.47 -0.81 -0.81
CA LYS A 115 28.55 -0.07 -1.68
C LYS A 115 27.72 0.89 -0.85
N LYS A 116 27.52 2.10 -1.37
CA LYS A 116 26.64 3.08 -0.76
C LYS A 116 25.25 2.93 -1.36
N ILE A 117 24.43 2.09 -0.74
CA ILE A 117 23.05 1.87 -1.19
C ILE A 117 22.20 3.11 -0.85
N VAL A 118 21.37 3.55 -1.79
CA VAL A 118 20.49 4.74 -1.65
C VAL A 118 19.01 4.38 -1.68
N GLN A 119 18.67 3.23 -2.28
CA GLN A 119 17.32 2.68 -2.29
C GLN A 119 17.35 1.16 -2.19
N ILE A 120 16.36 0.62 -1.50
CA ILE A 120 16.05 -0.81 -1.41
C ILE A 120 14.56 -0.99 -1.69
N ALA A 121 14.17 -2.16 -2.18
CA ALA A 121 12.80 -2.65 -2.18
C ALA A 121 12.79 -4.18 -2.12
N CYS A 122 11.66 -4.78 -1.76
CA CYS A 122 11.48 -6.23 -1.81
C CYS A 122 10.08 -6.63 -2.26
N GLY A 123 10.00 -7.71 -3.01
CA GLY A 123 8.76 -8.44 -3.23
C GLY A 123 8.52 -9.48 -2.14
N GLN A 124 7.76 -10.52 -2.45
CA GLN A 124 7.37 -11.54 -1.46
C GLN A 124 8.56 -12.30 -0.86
N GLN A 125 9.53 -12.69 -1.70
CA GLN A 125 10.70 -13.51 -1.34
C GLN A 125 11.95 -13.10 -2.16
N HIS A 126 12.00 -11.85 -2.64
CA HIS A 126 13.12 -11.35 -3.44
C HIS A 126 13.36 -9.88 -3.17
N SER A 127 14.55 -9.42 -3.52
CA SER A 127 15.11 -8.15 -3.08
C SER A 127 15.78 -7.42 -4.24
N ILE A 128 15.68 -6.10 -4.24
CA ILE A 128 16.36 -5.21 -5.18
C ILE A 128 16.97 -4.03 -4.40
N ALA A 129 18.16 -3.60 -4.80
CA ALA A 129 18.85 -2.44 -4.24
C ALA A 129 19.51 -1.61 -5.35
N LEU A 130 19.68 -0.32 -5.08
CA LEU A 130 20.29 0.68 -5.96
C LEU A 130 21.42 1.38 -5.20
N ASP A 131 22.62 1.44 -5.76
CA ASP A 131 23.72 2.23 -5.22
C ASP A 131 23.76 3.67 -5.76
N ASP A 132 24.58 4.52 -5.14
CA ASP A 132 24.73 5.93 -5.53
C ASP A 132 25.37 6.14 -6.91
N GLN A 133 25.95 5.11 -7.51
CA GLN A 133 26.44 5.12 -8.89
C GLN A 133 25.34 4.75 -9.89
N GLY A 134 24.24 4.15 -9.44
CA GLY A 134 23.13 3.67 -10.27
C GLY A 134 23.20 2.18 -10.63
N LEU A 135 24.10 1.41 -10.01
CA LEU A 135 24.13 -0.04 -10.18
C LEU A 135 22.95 -0.67 -9.44
N VAL A 136 22.22 -1.54 -10.15
CA VAL A 136 21.08 -2.28 -9.61
C VAL A 136 21.53 -3.68 -9.20
N TYR A 137 21.22 -4.06 -7.97
CA TYR A 137 21.52 -5.36 -7.37
C TYR A 137 20.23 -6.13 -7.11
N VAL A 138 20.21 -7.43 -7.41
CA VAL A 138 19.05 -8.31 -7.23
C VAL A 138 19.44 -9.63 -6.57
N TRP A 139 18.58 -10.17 -5.70
CA TRP A 139 18.76 -11.48 -5.05
C TRP A 139 17.45 -12.05 -4.48
N GLY A 140 17.51 -13.28 -3.97
CA GLY A 140 16.38 -14.05 -3.47
C GLY A 140 15.76 -14.96 -4.53
N TYR A 141 14.45 -15.21 -4.37
CA TYR A 141 13.67 -16.08 -5.25
C TYR A 141 13.58 -15.52 -6.67
N ASN A 142 13.87 -16.34 -7.67
CA ASN A 142 13.84 -15.98 -9.08
C ASN A 142 12.77 -16.73 -9.89
N GLY A 143 11.82 -17.40 -9.23
CA GLY A 143 10.64 -17.95 -9.90
C GLY A 143 9.87 -16.84 -10.63
N TYR A 144 9.45 -17.15 -11.87
CA TYR A 144 8.99 -16.17 -12.86
C TYR A 144 10.05 -15.16 -13.33
N CYS A 145 11.35 -15.47 -13.26
CA CYS A 145 12.45 -14.61 -13.72
C CYS A 145 12.49 -13.20 -13.10
N ARG A 146 11.94 -13.00 -11.89
CA ARG A 146 11.73 -11.66 -11.30
C ARG A 146 13.00 -10.88 -11.02
N LEU A 147 14.17 -11.53 -11.02
CA LEU A 147 15.48 -10.86 -10.90
C LEU A 147 15.99 -10.31 -12.24
N GLY A 148 15.38 -10.66 -13.38
CA GLY A 148 15.76 -10.14 -14.70
C GLY A 148 17.12 -10.61 -15.22
N LEU A 149 17.64 -11.74 -14.71
CA LEU A 149 18.99 -12.25 -15.03
C LEU A 149 19.02 -13.25 -16.21
N GLY A 150 17.99 -13.28 -17.05
CA GLY A 150 17.87 -14.18 -18.21
C GLY A 150 17.51 -15.63 -17.88
N ASN A 151 17.24 -15.94 -16.61
CA ASN A 151 16.99 -17.29 -16.11
C ASN A 151 16.07 -17.27 -14.86
N GLN A 152 15.70 -18.46 -14.33
CA GLN A 152 14.86 -18.63 -13.13
C GLN A 152 15.60 -19.22 -11.91
N GLN A 153 16.93 -19.23 -11.90
CA GLN A 153 17.71 -19.72 -10.76
C GLN A 153 17.74 -18.69 -9.64
N ASP A 154 17.48 -19.14 -8.41
CA ASP A 154 17.54 -18.31 -7.21
C ASP A 154 18.97 -17.80 -6.97
N VAL A 155 19.08 -16.62 -6.36
CA VAL A 155 20.35 -15.92 -6.18
C VAL A 155 20.55 -15.63 -4.70
N LEU A 156 21.49 -16.32 -4.07
CA LEU A 156 21.69 -16.26 -2.62
C LEU A 156 22.51 -15.06 -2.14
N THR A 157 23.17 -14.36 -3.07
CA THR A 157 24.04 -13.20 -2.82
C THR A 157 23.72 -12.09 -3.82
N PRO A 158 23.55 -10.82 -3.40
CA PRO A 158 23.30 -9.67 -4.29
C PRO A 158 24.15 -9.69 -5.56
N LYS A 159 23.47 -9.70 -6.72
CA LYS A 159 24.12 -9.77 -8.03
C LYS A 159 23.73 -8.54 -8.85
N VAL A 160 24.73 -7.90 -9.46
CA VAL A 160 24.51 -6.76 -10.36
C VAL A 160 23.69 -7.20 -11.58
N VAL A 161 22.68 -6.42 -11.94
CA VAL A 161 21.91 -6.57 -13.18
C VAL A 161 22.75 -6.00 -14.35
N PRO A 162 23.24 -6.82 -15.30
CA PRO A 162 24.21 -6.36 -16.29
C PRO A 162 23.71 -5.22 -17.20
N GLN A 163 22.39 -5.17 -17.44
CA GLN A 163 21.74 -4.15 -18.26
C GLN A 163 21.90 -2.73 -17.71
N PHE A 164 21.97 -2.57 -16.39
CA PHE A 164 22.13 -1.28 -15.71
C PHE A 164 23.58 -1.02 -15.24
N ALA A 165 24.55 -1.80 -15.74
CA ALA A 165 25.97 -1.73 -15.41
C ALA A 165 26.87 -1.46 -16.63
N GLY A 166 26.26 -1.06 -17.76
CA GLY A 166 26.97 -0.74 -19.00
C GLY A 166 27.70 0.60 -18.96
N PRO A 167 28.50 0.91 -20.00
CA PRO A 167 29.31 2.13 -20.07
C PRO A 167 28.51 3.42 -20.32
N GLN A 168 27.18 3.35 -20.42
CA GLN A 168 26.29 4.49 -20.67
C GLN A 168 25.64 4.91 -19.33
N PRO A 169 26.09 5.99 -18.66
CA PRO A 169 25.61 6.32 -17.31
C PRO A 169 24.11 6.63 -17.27
N MET A 170 23.56 7.17 -18.36
CA MET A 170 22.12 7.44 -18.51
C MET A 170 21.25 6.18 -18.47
N MET A 171 21.79 5.02 -18.89
CA MET A 171 21.08 3.72 -18.84
C MET A 171 21.22 3.02 -17.48
N MET A 172 21.88 3.64 -16.49
CA MET A 172 21.97 3.10 -15.12
C MET A 172 20.68 3.39 -14.34
N GLY A 173 20.43 2.66 -13.26
CA GLY A 173 19.25 2.87 -12.41
C GLY A 173 19.23 4.25 -11.74
N ALA A 174 18.01 4.74 -11.54
CA ALA A 174 17.67 5.95 -10.78
C ALA A 174 16.60 5.68 -9.71
N ILE A 175 15.65 4.77 -9.98
CA ILE A 175 14.61 4.34 -9.03
C ILE A 175 14.44 2.83 -9.12
N VAL A 176 14.26 2.14 -7.99
CA VAL A 176 13.92 0.71 -7.93
C VAL A 176 12.63 0.45 -7.15
N ALA A 177 11.81 -0.46 -7.63
CA ALA A 177 10.62 -0.97 -6.92
C ALA A 177 10.46 -2.48 -7.16
N ALA A 178 9.65 -3.14 -6.33
CA ALA A 178 9.39 -4.57 -6.45
C ALA A 178 7.93 -4.88 -6.12
N GLY A 179 7.27 -5.62 -7.01
CA GLY A 179 5.96 -6.21 -6.75
C GLY A 179 6.09 -7.66 -6.27
N PRO A 180 4.96 -8.37 -6.05
CA PRO A 180 4.97 -9.74 -5.56
C PRO A 180 5.74 -10.75 -6.42
N SER A 181 5.77 -10.54 -7.74
CA SER A 181 6.36 -11.44 -8.74
C SER A 181 7.17 -10.72 -9.84
N ASN A 182 7.50 -9.45 -9.64
CA ASN A 182 8.22 -8.60 -10.60
C ASN A 182 9.17 -7.64 -9.87
N SER A 183 10.16 -7.14 -10.62
CA SER A 183 11.03 -6.04 -10.21
C SER A 183 10.95 -4.94 -11.25
N VAL A 184 11.07 -3.70 -10.80
CA VAL A 184 10.97 -2.49 -11.61
C VAL A 184 12.23 -1.66 -11.42
N VAL A 185 12.73 -1.11 -12.51
CA VAL A 185 13.83 -0.14 -12.55
C VAL A 185 13.40 1.01 -13.43
N VAL A 186 13.55 2.24 -12.93
CA VAL A 186 13.59 3.45 -13.75
C VAL A 186 15.06 3.80 -13.95
N ASP A 187 15.48 4.09 -15.18
CA ASP A 187 16.85 4.54 -15.47
C ASP A 187 17.03 6.06 -15.25
N LYS A 188 18.26 6.57 -15.40
CA LYS A 188 18.55 8.01 -15.28
C LYS A 188 18.02 8.85 -16.45
N GLN A 189 17.42 8.24 -17.47
CA GLN A 189 16.63 8.94 -18.50
C GLN A 189 15.13 9.03 -18.12
N GLY A 190 14.71 8.47 -16.98
CA GLY A 190 13.31 8.41 -16.56
C GLY A 190 12.49 7.31 -17.24
N MET A 191 13.14 6.32 -17.87
CA MET A 191 12.48 5.28 -18.66
C MET A 191 12.14 4.05 -17.81
N TYR A 192 10.92 3.52 -17.98
CA TYR A 192 10.40 2.41 -17.17
C TYR A 192 10.81 1.02 -17.71
N TYR A 193 11.42 0.20 -16.86
CA TYR A 193 11.76 -1.20 -17.14
C TYR A 193 11.16 -2.16 -16.10
N MET A 194 10.71 -3.33 -16.55
CA MET A 194 10.23 -4.39 -15.66
C MET A 194 10.80 -5.77 -16.02
N ALA A 195 11.20 -6.53 -15.01
CA ALA A 195 11.46 -7.96 -15.09
C ALA A 195 10.41 -8.74 -14.29
N GLY A 196 10.21 -10.02 -14.62
CA GLY A 196 9.29 -10.90 -13.90
C GLY A 196 7.90 -11.04 -14.52
N LYS A 197 6.91 -11.42 -13.70
CA LYS A 197 5.50 -11.56 -14.10
C LYS A 197 4.62 -10.49 -13.45
N TRP A 198 3.79 -9.86 -14.27
CA TRP A 198 2.76 -8.89 -13.86
C TRP A 198 1.38 -9.17 -14.49
N LYS A 199 1.36 -9.74 -15.69
CA LYS A 199 0.16 -10.16 -16.42
C LYS A 199 0.05 -11.69 -16.51
N ASN A 200 -1.18 -12.18 -16.60
CA ASN A 200 -1.51 -13.57 -16.90
C ASN A 200 -1.63 -13.83 -18.41
N THR A 201 -1.85 -12.79 -19.23
CA THR A 201 -2.06 -12.90 -20.69
C THR A 201 -1.35 -11.77 -21.45
N GLY A 202 -0.76 -12.08 -22.62
CA GLY A 202 -0.25 -11.09 -23.57
C GLY A 202 1.22 -10.67 -23.40
N ASP A 203 1.83 -10.20 -24.49
CA ASP A 203 3.13 -9.56 -24.81
C ASP A 203 4.41 -9.83 -23.98
N GLY A 204 4.41 -10.85 -23.13
CA GLY A 204 5.45 -11.89 -23.21
C GLY A 204 4.77 -13.10 -23.85
N SER A 205 5.37 -13.71 -24.87
CA SER A 205 4.73 -14.75 -25.71
C SER A 205 3.96 -15.78 -24.88
N GLY A 206 2.63 -15.74 -24.90
CA GLY A 206 1.78 -16.67 -24.14
C GLY A 206 1.78 -16.49 -22.61
N GLY A 207 1.89 -15.25 -22.09
CA GLY A 207 1.84 -14.99 -20.64
C GLY A 207 3.12 -15.38 -19.89
N GLN A 208 4.22 -15.56 -20.62
CA GLN A 208 5.54 -15.85 -20.07
C GLN A 208 6.14 -14.61 -19.39
N PRO A 209 6.90 -14.79 -18.29
CA PRO A 209 7.55 -13.69 -17.60
C PRO A 209 8.64 -13.02 -18.45
N TYR A 210 8.91 -11.75 -18.14
CA TYR A 210 10.05 -11.03 -18.68
C TYR A 210 11.35 -11.55 -18.03
N SER A 211 12.11 -12.34 -18.79
CA SER A 211 13.36 -12.97 -18.34
C SER A 211 14.50 -11.98 -18.08
N SER A 212 14.44 -10.82 -18.72
CA SER A 212 15.30 -9.66 -18.52
C SER A 212 14.43 -8.41 -18.34
N PHE A 213 15.02 -7.30 -17.90
CA PHE A 213 14.31 -6.04 -17.74
C PHE A 213 13.85 -5.49 -19.09
N ARG A 214 12.56 -5.60 -19.37
CA ARG A 214 11.94 -5.10 -20.61
C ARG A 214 11.49 -3.67 -20.43
N PHE A 215 11.87 -2.83 -21.38
CA PHE A 215 11.36 -1.48 -21.53
C PHE A 215 9.86 -1.49 -21.83
N MET A 216 9.09 -0.63 -21.18
CA MET A 216 7.65 -0.52 -21.39
C MET A 216 7.31 0.56 -22.43
N GLN A 217 7.08 0.13 -23.67
CA GLN A 217 6.86 1.02 -24.81
C GLN A 217 5.59 1.88 -24.69
N ASP A 218 4.52 1.37 -24.08
CA ASP A 218 3.24 2.09 -23.94
C ASP A 218 3.36 3.41 -23.15
N ILE A 219 4.42 3.59 -22.34
CA ILE A 219 4.70 4.82 -21.56
C ILE A 219 6.05 5.46 -21.91
N MET A 220 6.53 5.25 -23.13
CA MET A 220 7.86 5.74 -23.54
C MET A 220 8.03 7.26 -23.57
N ALA A 221 6.93 8.02 -23.67
CA ALA A 221 6.96 9.48 -23.64
C ALA A 221 7.05 10.03 -22.20
N CYS A 222 6.62 9.25 -21.20
CA CYS A 222 6.50 9.68 -19.83
C CYS A 222 7.85 9.56 -19.10
N LYS A 223 8.17 10.53 -18.23
CA LYS A 223 9.43 10.57 -17.47
C LYS A 223 9.17 10.28 -16.00
N MET A 224 9.46 9.05 -15.58
CA MET A 224 9.04 8.55 -14.27
C MET A 224 9.79 9.27 -13.13
N THR A 225 9.05 9.94 -12.25
CA THR A 225 9.55 10.54 -11.00
C THR A 225 9.28 9.66 -9.78
N HIS A 226 8.27 8.77 -9.86
CA HIS A 226 7.97 7.76 -8.85
C HIS A 226 7.42 6.49 -9.48
N VAL A 227 7.66 5.34 -8.85
CA VAL A 227 7.10 4.04 -9.26
C VAL A 227 6.77 3.19 -8.04
N ALA A 228 5.62 2.51 -8.07
CA ALA A 228 5.16 1.65 -6.99
C ALA A 228 4.45 0.39 -7.51
N CYS A 229 4.47 -0.70 -6.73
CA CYS A 229 3.91 -1.99 -7.11
C CYS A 229 3.16 -2.62 -5.93
N GLY A 230 1.86 -2.88 -6.12
CA GLY A 230 1.00 -3.55 -5.15
C GLY A 230 0.79 -5.02 -5.45
N GLY A 231 -0.31 -5.58 -4.95
CA GLY A 231 -0.66 -7.00 -5.07
C GLY A 231 -0.78 -7.47 -6.52
N VAL A 232 -1.51 -6.70 -7.33
CA VAL A 232 -1.68 -6.89 -8.78
C VAL A 232 -1.55 -5.57 -9.56
N THR A 233 -1.28 -4.47 -8.86
CA THR A 233 -1.30 -3.10 -9.36
C THR A 233 0.11 -2.54 -9.52
N HIS A 234 0.24 -1.63 -10.46
CA HIS A 234 1.45 -0.93 -10.83
C HIS A 234 1.08 0.53 -11.03
N PHE A 235 1.84 1.42 -10.40
CA PHE A 235 1.67 2.85 -10.51
C PHE A 235 2.99 3.50 -10.90
N ALA A 236 2.88 4.57 -11.66
CA ALA A 236 4.00 5.46 -11.93
C ALA A 236 3.51 6.91 -11.97
N LEU A 237 4.36 7.82 -11.51
CA LEU A 237 4.16 9.25 -11.56
C LEU A 237 5.10 9.85 -12.60
N SER A 238 4.58 10.77 -13.41
CA SER A 238 5.32 11.55 -14.42
C SER A 238 4.90 13.01 -14.30
N PRO A 239 5.75 13.99 -14.66
CA PRO A 239 5.26 15.35 -14.90
C PRO A 239 4.12 15.31 -15.93
N ASP A 240 3.09 16.13 -15.69
CA ASP A 240 1.99 16.35 -16.64
C ASP A 240 2.30 17.60 -17.48
N GLU A 241 2.62 17.42 -18.77
CA GLU A 241 2.92 18.53 -19.67
C GLU A 241 1.66 19.21 -20.23
N GLU A 242 0.48 18.59 -20.10
CA GLU A 242 -0.79 19.10 -20.64
C GLU A 242 -1.53 19.96 -19.60
N GLU A 243 -1.73 19.42 -18.40
CA GLU A 243 -2.48 20.07 -17.31
C GLU A 243 -1.56 20.85 -16.34
N GLY A 244 -0.27 20.52 -16.34
CA GLY A 244 0.65 20.88 -15.25
C GLY A 244 0.52 19.95 -14.05
N GLY A 245 1.54 19.95 -13.17
CA GLY A 245 1.57 19.08 -11.99
C GLY A 245 2.03 17.66 -12.32
N VAL A 246 1.34 16.65 -11.77
CA VAL A 246 1.75 15.24 -11.84
C VAL A 246 0.68 14.34 -12.48
N MET A 247 1.04 13.68 -13.56
CA MET A 247 0.24 12.63 -14.18
C MET A 247 0.42 11.31 -13.43
N THR A 248 -0.68 10.79 -12.87
CA THR A 248 -0.72 9.42 -12.31
C THR A 248 -1.05 8.41 -13.41
N ILE A 249 -0.17 7.43 -13.61
CA ILE A 249 -0.36 6.30 -14.52
C ILE A 249 -0.59 5.04 -13.70
N ALA A 250 -1.62 4.25 -14.04
CA ALA A 250 -2.02 3.04 -13.34
C ALA A 250 -2.23 1.86 -14.31
N TRP A 251 -1.85 0.64 -13.90
CA TRP A 251 -2.23 -0.60 -14.57
C TRP A 251 -2.12 -1.81 -13.65
N GLY A 252 -2.74 -2.93 -14.04
CA GLY A 252 -2.73 -4.15 -13.26
C GLY A 252 -3.80 -5.13 -13.72
N GLN A 253 -3.43 -6.41 -13.86
CA GLN A 253 -4.36 -7.45 -14.28
C GLN A 253 -4.98 -8.19 -13.08
N ASN A 254 -6.28 -8.43 -13.13
CA ASN A 254 -7.09 -9.07 -12.07
C ASN A 254 -7.27 -8.21 -10.80
N ALA A 255 -7.15 -6.88 -10.91
CA ALA A 255 -7.65 -5.96 -9.89
C ALA A 255 -9.19 -6.06 -9.83
N ALA A 256 -9.75 -6.16 -8.61
CA ALA A 256 -11.14 -6.56 -8.38
C ALA A 256 -11.87 -5.73 -7.30
N ASN A 257 -11.13 -4.91 -6.57
CA ASN A 257 -11.52 -4.19 -5.36
C ASN A 257 -11.54 -2.66 -5.58
N GLY A 258 -11.19 -2.18 -6.78
CA GLY A 258 -11.03 -0.75 -7.07
C GLY A 258 -9.62 -0.23 -6.79
N GLU A 259 -8.66 -1.12 -6.54
CA GLU A 259 -7.29 -0.81 -6.12
C GLU A 259 -6.43 -0.07 -7.18
N LEU A 260 -6.90 0.03 -8.43
CA LEU A 260 -6.32 0.91 -9.45
C LEU A 260 -6.86 2.35 -9.43
N GLY A 261 -7.99 2.59 -8.73
CA GLY A 261 -8.59 3.91 -8.62
C GLY A 261 -9.09 4.51 -9.94
N LEU A 262 -9.51 3.70 -10.92
CA LEU A 262 -9.85 4.18 -12.28
C LEU A 262 -11.22 4.89 -12.37
N GLY A 263 -12.06 4.77 -11.34
CA GLY A 263 -13.41 5.36 -11.29
C GLY A 263 -14.50 4.31 -11.01
N PRO A 264 -15.71 4.73 -10.60
CA PRO A 264 -16.78 3.80 -10.22
C PRO A 264 -17.40 3.07 -11.42
N ASN A 265 -17.42 3.71 -12.59
CA ASN A 265 -18.02 3.19 -13.82
C ASN A 265 -16.99 2.53 -14.77
N GLU A 266 -15.70 2.59 -14.42
CA GLU A 266 -14.61 2.07 -15.25
C GLU A 266 -14.26 0.61 -14.92
N PRO A 267 -13.63 -0.14 -15.85
CA PRO A 267 -13.12 -1.47 -15.58
C PRO A 267 -12.15 -1.46 -14.40
N LYS A 268 -12.36 -2.34 -13.41
CA LYS A 268 -11.52 -2.43 -12.21
C LYS A 268 -10.05 -2.81 -12.48
N SER A 269 -9.71 -3.23 -13.69
CA SER A 269 -8.42 -3.80 -14.09
C SER A 269 -8.03 -3.30 -15.49
N ALA A 270 -6.77 -2.89 -15.65
CA ALA A 270 -6.21 -2.42 -16.92
C ALA A 270 -4.98 -3.25 -17.30
N THR A 271 -4.99 -3.85 -18.51
CA THR A 271 -3.90 -4.70 -19.01
C THR A 271 -2.78 -3.93 -19.71
N LYS A 272 -2.92 -2.60 -19.82
CA LYS A 272 -1.92 -1.65 -20.30
C LYS A 272 -1.86 -0.46 -19.33
N PRO A 273 -0.72 0.26 -19.25
CA PRO A 273 -0.67 1.58 -18.63
C PRO A 273 -1.77 2.49 -19.16
N THR A 274 -2.50 3.14 -18.26
CA THR A 274 -3.47 4.19 -18.56
C THR A 274 -3.29 5.37 -17.61
N ARG A 275 -3.61 6.58 -18.07
CA ARG A 275 -3.78 7.74 -17.19
C ARG A 275 -4.91 7.41 -16.19
N ASN A 276 -4.70 7.76 -14.92
CA ASN A 276 -5.74 7.63 -13.91
C ASN A 276 -6.63 8.88 -13.97
N GLN A 277 -7.79 8.74 -14.62
CA GLN A 277 -8.68 9.86 -14.90
C GLN A 277 -9.23 10.57 -13.65
N PRO A 278 -9.63 9.87 -12.57
CA PRO A 278 -10.05 10.51 -11.31
C PRO A 278 -8.97 11.33 -10.59
N LEU A 279 -7.69 11.19 -10.96
CA LEU A 279 -6.57 11.91 -10.35
C LEU A 279 -6.01 13.03 -11.24
N ILE A 280 -6.69 13.41 -12.32
CA ILE A 280 -6.27 14.53 -13.18
C ILE A 280 -6.37 15.85 -12.43
N GLY A 281 -5.30 16.65 -12.48
CA GLY A 281 -5.18 17.92 -11.76
C GLY A 281 -4.96 17.78 -10.26
N ILE A 282 -4.80 16.56 -9.73
CA ILE A 282 -4.47 16.31 -8.32
C ILE A 282 -2.97 16.04 -8.20
N ASP A 283 -2.27 16.86 -7.40
CA ASP A 283 -0.81 16.76 -7.22
C ASP A 283 -0.42 15.59 -6.30
N VAL A 284 -0.52 14.37 -6.85
CA VAL A 284 -0.02 13.13 -6.25
C VAL A 284 1.51 13.16 -6.23
N PHE A 285 2.11 13.00 -5.05
CA PHE A 285 3.58 12.95 -4.88
C PHE A 285 4.12 11.60 -4.39
N ASP A 286 3.25 10.71 -3.87
CA ASP A 286 3.60 9.33 -3.54
C ASP A 286 2.37 8.40 -3.70
N VAL A 287 2.61 7.12 -4.00
CA VAL A 287 1.57 6.10 -4.17
C VAL A 287 1.98 4.83 -3.42
N ILE A 288 1.11 4.38 -2.51
CA ILE A 288 1.34 3.24 -1.63
C ILE A 288 0.30 2.15 -1.95
N PRO A 289 0.54 1.32 -2.99
CA PRO A 289 -0.36 0.26 -3.39
C PRO A 289 -0.20 -0.97 -2.49
N GLY A 290 -1.29 -1.36 -1.84
CA GLY A 290 -1.43 -2.57 -1.04
C GLY A 290 -1.80 -3.79 -1.90
N GLN A 291 -2.43 -4.79 -1.28
CA GLN A 291 -2.87 -6.00 -1.99
C GLN A 291 -4.20 -5.81 -2.73
N ASN A 292 -5.11 -5.06 -2.10
CA ASN A 292 -6.51 -4.88 -2.50
C ASN A 292 -6.97 -3.42 -2.30
N THR A 293 -6.05 -2.51 -1.94
CA THR A 293 -6.28 -1.09 -1.63
C THR A 293 -5.05 -0.31 -2.05
N THR A 294 -5.19 0.98 -2.34
CA THR A 294 -4.07 1.88 -2.64
C THR A 294 -4.30 3.19 -1.90
N TYR A 295 -3.24 3.75 -1.32
CA TYR A 295 -3.24 5.09 -0.75
C TYR A 295 -2.42 6.01 -1.65
N PHE A 296 -2.91 7.25 -1.84
CA PHE A 296 -2.22 8.30 -2.58
C PHE A 296 -1.87 9.40 -1.58
N LEU A 297 -0.63 9.90 -1.61
CA LEU A 297 -0.27 11.12 -0.89
C LEU A 297 -0.33 12.28 -1.88
N VAL A 298 -1.15 13.28 -1.56
CA VAL A 298 -1.53 14.37 -2.44
C VAL A 298 -1.29 15.70 -1.76
N SER A 299 -0.92 16.72 -2.52
CA SER A 299 -0.93 18.10 -2.05
C SER A 299 -2.36 18.64 -2.15
N PRO A 300 -2.90 19.32 -1.12
CA PRO A 300 -4.23 19.92 -1.20
C PRO A 300 -4.31 20.94 -2.34
N ASN A 301 -5.32 20.79 -3.19
CA ASN A 301 -5.66 21.71 -4.28
C ASN A 301 -7.17 21.60 -4.60
N GLU A 302 -7.70 22.51 -5.41
CA GLU A 302 -9.14 22.58 -5.76
C GLU A 302 -9.70 21.23 -6.26
N LYS A 303 -8.95 20.53 -7.13
CA LYS A 303 -9.35 19.22 -7.68
C LYS A 303 -9.35 18.09 -6.65
N TYR A 304 -8.52 18.19 -5.62
CA TYR A 304 -8.56 17.27 -4.49
C TYR A 304 -9.78 17.54 -3.60
N SER A 305 -10.12 18.80 -3.36
CA SER A 305 -11.27 19.21 -2.56
C SER A 305 -12.61 18.84 -3.23
N ASP A 306 -12.65 18.76 -4.56
CA ASP A 306 -13.77 18.22 -5.37
C ASP A 306 -14.05 16.70 -5.14
N LEU A 307 -13.13 15.93 -4.54
CA LEU A 307 -13.30 14.47 -4.39
C LEU A 307 -14.30 14.08 -3.28
N PRO A 308 -15.09 13.00 -3.47
CA PRO A 308 -16.02 12.52 -2.47
C PRO A 308 -15.29 12.06 -1.20
N ARG A 309 -15.72 12.58 -0.04
CA ARG A 309 -15.15 12.26 1.27
C ARG A 309 -15.76 10.98 1.84
N HIS A 310 -15.03 10.35 2.77
CA HIS A 310 -15.48 9.15 3.46
C HIS A 310 -15.27 9.26 4.99
N PRO A 311 -16.30 9.00 5.82
CA PRO A 311 -17.69 8.72 5.43
C PRO A 311 -18.33 9.89 4.67
N LEU A 312 -19.32 9.59 3.84
CA LEU A 312 -20.04 10.60 3.03
C LEU A 312 -20.84 11.54 3.93
N ASP A 313 -21.46 10.96 4.95
CA ASP A 313 -22.18 11.66 6.00
C ASP A 313 -21.39 11.52 7.30
N LEU A 314 -20.85 12.63 7.80
CA LEU A 314 -20.62 12.81 9.22
C LEU A 314 -21.87 13.50 9.76
N GLU A 315 -22.64 12.82 10.61
CA GLU A 315 -23.75 13.46 11.34
C GLU A 315 -23.17 14.53 12.27
N THR A 316 -23.05 15.75 11.74
CA THR A 316 -22.68 16.95 12.48
C THR A 316 -23.92 17.44 13.21
N SER A 317 -23.72 17.99 14.40
CA SER A 317 -24.83 18.60 15.13
C SER A 317 -24.99 20.04 14.66
N ASP A 318 -26.18 20.43 14.23
CA ASP A 318 -26.57 21.83 13.88
C ASP A 318 -26.34 22.84 15.02
N THR A 319 -25.88 22.39 16.18
CA THR A 319 -25.55 23.20 17.34
C THR A 319 -24.13 23.76 17.24
N CYS A 320 -24.01 25.09 17.10
CA CYS A 320 -22.72 25.75 17.14
C CYS A 320 -21.98 25.49 18.46
N VAL A 321 -20.78 24.89 18.38
CA VAL A 321 -20.01 24.43 19.56
C VAL A 321 -19.49 25.54 20.49
N ARG A 322 -19.63 26.81 20.10
CA ARG A 322 -19.22 27.97 20.92
C ARG A 322 -20.35 28.54 21.78
N CYS A 323 -21.55 28.68 21.22
CA CYS A 323 -22.70 29.24 21.93
C CYS A 323 -23.73 28.18 22.36
N ASN A 324 -23.56 26.93 21.90
CA ASN A 324 -24.46 25.80 22.11
C ASN A 324 -25.92 26.12 21.75
N ARG A 325 -26.11 26.73 20.58
CA ARG A 325 -27.42 27.01 19.96
C ARG A 325 -27.48 26.37 18.60
N GLU A 326 -28.65 25.83 18.25
CA GLU A 326 -29.00 25.41 16.90
C GLU A 326 -28.85 26.58 15.93
N THR A 327 -28.37 26.29 14.73
CA THR A 327 -28.31 27.23 13.61
C THR A 327 -29.67 27.34 12.94
N SER A 328 -30.12 28.56 12.71
CA SER A 328 -31.32 28.85 11.90
C SER A 328 -30.95 29.13 10.45
N ASP A 329 -31.90 28.99 9.52
CA ASP A 329 -31.72 29.25 8.08
C ASP A 329 -31.11 30.64 7.78
N ASP A 330 -31.40 31.66 8.61
CA ASP A 330 -30.86 33.02 8.50
C ASP A 330 -29.39 33.19 8.99
N ASP A 331 -28.84 32.17 9.67
CA ASP A 331 -27.55 32.24 10.40
C ASP A 331 -26.71 30.97 10.11
N ALA A 332 -26.64 30.59 8.83
CA ALA A 332 -26.00 29.38 8.34
C ALA A 332 -24.58 29.18 8.91
N PRO A 333 -24.24 27.99 9.45
CA PRO A 333 -22.97 27.77 10.10
C PRO A 333 -21.79 27.78 9.12
N LEU A 334 -20.66 28.33 9.58
CA LEU A 334 -19.38 28.05 8.98
C LEU A 334 -18.85 26.72 9.55
N GLU A 335 -18.85 25.69 8.71
CA GLU A 335 -18.30 24.38 9.04
C GLU A 335 -16.79 24.32 8.80
N CYS A 336 -16.10 23.49 9.59
CA CYS A 336 -14.66 23.32 9.50
C CYS A 336 -14.29 22.18 8.57
N GLU A 337 -13.59 22.46 7.46
CA GLU A 337 -13.11 21.55 6.40
C GLU A 337 -12.31 20.29 6.81
N LYS A 338 -12.11 20.07 8.11
CA LYS A 338 -11.33 18.96 8.69
C LYS A 338 -12.06 18.17 9.79
N CYS A 339 -13.12 18.72 10.36
CA CYS A 339 -13.86 18.08 11.46
C CYS A 339 -15.35 18.46 11.51
N ASP A 340 -15.81 19.16 10.47
CA ASP A 340 -17.21 19.42 10.09
C ASP A 340 -18.03 20.06 11.22
N THR A 341 -17.31 20.68 12.16
CA THR A 341 -17.89 21.24 13.37
C THR A 341 -18.40 22.65 13.08
N PRO A 342 -19.69 22.96 13.32
CA PRO A 342 -20.27 24.23 12.93
C PRO A 342 -19.97 25.39 13.90
N TYR A 343 -19.75 26.57 13.33
CA TYR A 343 -19.55 27.83 14.03
C TYR A 343 -20.41 28.94 13.42
N HIS A 344 -21.19 29.65 14.22
CA HIS A 344 -21.69 30.96 13.80
C HIS A 344 -20.51 31.90 13.56
N LEU A 345 -20.54 32.69 12.49
CA LEU A 345 -19.50 33.66 12.14
C LEU A 345 -19.20 34.62 13.31
N GLY A 346 -20.24 35.06 14.01
CA GLY A 346 -20.17 35.91 15.20
C GLY A 346 -19.59 35.25 16.46
N CYS A 347 -19.49 33.91 16.50
CA CYS A 347 -18.93 33.14 17.61
C CYS A 347 -17.44 32.79 17.43
N LEU A 348 -16.84 33.23 16.33
CA LEU A 348 -15.41 33.10 16.06
C LEU A 348 -14.61 34.19 16.79
N ASP A 349 -13.31 33.97 16.93
CA ASP A 349 -12.38 34.91 17.57
C ASP A 349 -11.14 35.06 16.67
N PRO A 350 -11.01 36.17 15.91
CA PRO A 350 -11.97 37.27 15.81
C PRO A 350 -13.28 36.86 15.09
N PRO A 351 -14.42 37.55 15.36
CA PRO A 351 -15.67 37.31 14.65
C PRO A 351 -15.55 37.60 13.15
N LEU A 352 -16.11 36.73 12.32
CA LEU A 352 -16.20 36.93 10.87
C LEU A 352 -17.48 37.68 10.50
N LYS A 353 -17.45 38.41 9.38
CA LYS A 353 -18.61 39.14 8.83
C LYS A 353 -19.31 38.43 7.68
N ALA A 354 -18.62 37.45 7.08
CA ALA A 354 -19.06 36.64 5.95
C ALA A 354 -18.26 35.32 5.98
N VAL A 355 -18.73 34.32 5.25
CA VAL A 355 -17.96 33.11 4.94
C VAL A 355 -16.69 33.51 4.16
N PRO A 356 -15.49 33.03 4.53
CA PRO A 356 -14.27 33.29 3.76
C PRO A 356 -14.28 32.62 2.39
N ASP A 357 -13.57 33.20 1.42
CA ASP A 357 -13.28 32.53 0.16
C ASP A 357 -12.20 31.44 0.38
N GLY A 358 -12.50 30.19 0.01
CA GLY A 358 -11.59 29.04 0.13
C GLY A 358 -11.74 28.23 1.42
N GLU A 359 -10.83 27.26 1.63
CA GLU A 359 -10.91 26.32 2.76
C GLU A 359 -10.78 27.02 4.13
N TRP A 360 -11.74 26.78 5.03
CA TRP A 360 -11.70 27.28 6.39
C TRP A 360 -11.52 26.18 7.43
N PHE A 361 -10.56 26.40 8.35
CA PHE A 361 -10.26 25.49 9.45
C PHE A 361 -10.50 26.16 10.80
N CYS A 362 -11.23 25.50 11.69
CA CYS A 362 -11.54 26.05 13.00
C CYS A 362 -10.28 26.26 13.87
N PRO A 363 -10.36 27.10 14.92
CA PRO A 363 -9.25 27.34 15.84
C PRO A 363 -8.71 26.09 16.55
N ALA A 364 -9.45 24.97 16.61
CA ALA A 364 -8.92 23.70 17.13
C ALA A 364 -8.10 22.95 16.07
N CYS A 365 -8.64 22.84 14.86
CA CYS A 365 -8.00 22.16 13.73
C CYS A 365 -6.72 22.82 13.24
N THR A 366 -6.63 24.15 13.31
CA THR A 366 -5.42 24.94 13.01
C THR A 366 -4.34 24.81 14.08
N ARG A 367 -4.70 24.69 15.37
CA ARG A 367 -3.75 24.49 16.47
C ARG A 367 -3.16 23.07 16.50
N SER A 368 -3.86 22.08 15.96
CA SER A 368 -3.38 20.69 15.86
C SER A 368 -3.54 20.11 14.45
N PRO A 369 -2.70 20.50 13.47
CA PRO A 369 -2.62 19.84 12.16
C PRO A 369 -2.39 18.33 12.34
N GLY A 370 -3.17 17.48 11.65
CA GLY A 370 -3.00 16.02 11.68
C GLY A 370 -3.59 15.24 12.89
N ALA A 371 -4.33 15.86 13.81
CA ALA A 371 -5.07 15.09 14.83
C ALA A 371 -6.21 14.25 14.19
N PRO A 372 -6.49 13.01 14.66
CA PRO A 372 -7.56 12.18 14.10
C PRO A 372 -8.94 12.82 14.25
N VAL A 373 -9.78 12.66 13.23
CA VAL A 373 -11.22 12.95 13.34
C VAL A 373 -11.83 11.91 14.30
N GLY A 374 -12.43 12.36 15.39
CA GLY A 374 -12.91 11.50 16.49
C GLY A 374 -11.85 11.21 17.56
N GLY A 375 -11.67 12.14 18.49
CA GLY A 375 -10.71 11.98 19.60
C GLY A 375 -10.81 12.98 20.74
N ALA A 376 -11.86 13.83 20.77
CA ALA A 376 -12.12 14.68 21.92
C ALA A 376 -12.89 13.89 22.98
N GLU A 377 -12.26 13.56 24.12
CA GLU A 377 -13.03 13.20 25.31
C GLU A 377 -13.94 14.40 25.65
N PRO A 378 -15.27 14.19 25.79
CA PRO A 378 -16.16 15.28 26.16
C PRO A 378 -15.84 15.74 27.58
N ALA A 379 -15.47 17.02 27.71
CA ALA A 379 -15.21 17.64 29.00
C ALA A 379 -16.46 17.47 29.91
N LEU A 380 -16.28 16.74 31.01
CA LEU A 380 -17.37 16.34 31.91
C LEU A 380 -18.09 17.56 32.50
N LEU A 381 -19.31 17.83 32.03
CA LEU A 381 -20.22 18.78 32.67
C LEU A 381 -21.00 18.11 33.84
N PRO A 382 -21.39 18.86 34.88
CA PRO A 382 -21.97 18.27 36.09
C PRO A 382 -23.35 17.62 35.84
N ARG A 383 -23.54 16.39 36.34
CA ARG A 383 -24.81 15.66 36.24
C ARG A 383 -25.93 16.35 37.03
N VAL A 384 -27.03 16.68 36.35
CA VAL A 384 -28.33 16.95 36.98
C VAL A 384 -29.17 15.67 37.00
N ALA A 385 -29.90 15.41 38.09
CA ALA A 385 -30.60 14.14 38.30
C ALA A 385 -31.83 13.98 37.38
N PRO A 386 -32.15 12.75 36.92
CA PRO A 386 -33.21 12.52 35.94
C PRO A 386 -34.61 12.60 36.56
N GLN A 387 -35.47 13.44 35.98
CA GLN A 387 -36.91 13.44 36.28
C GLN A 387 -37.64 12.35 35.48
N LYS A 388 -38.56 11.64 36.14
CA LYS A 388 -39.35 10.56 35.53
C LYS A 388 -40.53 11.10 34.70
N ARG A 389 -40.61 10.70 33.43
CA ARG A 389 -41.80 10.62 32.54
C ARG A 389 -41.37 9.76 31.33
N GLY A 390 -42.17 8.93 30.68
CA GLY A 390 -43.53 8.44 30.94
C GLY A 390 -43.97 7.65 29.69
N LYS A 391 -44.28 6.34 29.80
CA LYS A 391 -44.50 5.47 28.63
C LYS A 391 -45.66 5.96 27.75
N ARG A 392 -45.46 6.03 26.43
CA ARG A 392 -46.51 5.96 25.41
C ARG A 392 -46.16 4.93 24.34
N LYS A 393 -47.20 4.38 23.72
CA LYS A 393 -47.14 3.24 22.78
C LYS A 393 -46.77 3.69 21.37
N ALA A 394 -46.24 2.77 20.57
CA ALA A 394 -46.29 2.85 19.12
C ALA A 394 -47.73 2.58 18.62
N GLN A 395 -48.05 3.14 17.45
CA GLN A 395 -49.14 2.69 16.58
C GLN A 395 -48.53 2.31 15.23
N GLU A 396 -49.00 1.21 14.68
CA GLU A 396 -48.80 0.81 13.29
C GLU A 396 -49.90 1.46 12.45
N GLU A 397 -49.58 1.85 11.22
CA GLU A 397 -50.56 2.28 10.21
C GLU A 397 -50.26 1.48 8.93
N ASP A 398 -51.24 0.65 8.54
CA ASP A 398 -51.33 -0.04 7.25
C ASP A 398 -52.12 0.83 6.26
N GLU A 399 -51.79 0.77 4.96
CA GLU A 399 -52.64 1.16 3.80
C GLU A 399 -51.81 0.88 2.53
N GLU A 400 -52.27 0.34 1.41
CA GLU A 400 -53.29 -0.66 1.02
C GLU A 400 -52.98 -0.92 -0.49
N ASP A 401 -53.19 -2.14 -1.00
CA ASP A 401 -52.92 -2.51 -2.42
C ASP A 401 -54.12 -2.19 -3.34
N GLU A 402 -53.88 -1.97 -4.65
CA GLU A 402 -54.88 -2.30 -5.70
C GLU A 402 -54.23 -2.96 -6.94
N ASP A 403 -54.91 -4.02 -7.41
CA ASP A 403 -54.62 -4.98 -8.49
C ASP A 403 -54.51 -4.33 -9.92
N ALA A 404 -54.29 -5.00 -11.07
CA ALA A 404 -54.33 -6.41 -11.54
C ALA A 404 -53.41 -6.55 -12.81
N GLU A 405 -53.41 -7.54 -13.73
CA GLU A 405 -54.22 -8.75 -14.00
C GLU A 405 -53.44 -9.75 -14.90
N GLY A 406 -53.58 -11.07 -14.67
CA GLY A 406 -53.69 -12.12 -15.72
C GLY A 406 -52.46 -12.60 -16.52
N GLU A 407 -52.29 -13.88 -16.91
CA GLU A 407 -53.03 -15.13 -16.65
C GLU A 407 -52.06 -16.33 -16.66
N SER A 408 -52.55 -17.52 -16.29
CA SER A 408 -51.78 -18.74 -15.96
C SER A 408 -51.98 -19.93 -16.93
N GLU A 409 -51.41 -21.08 -16.53
CA GLU A 409 -51.71 -22.50 -16.86
C GLU A 409 -50.59 -23.24 -17.64
N ASP A 410 -49.89 -24.22 -17.04
CA ASP A 410 -50.25 -25.63 -16.68
C ASP A 410 -50.10 -26.61 -17.88
N GLU A 411 -49.80 -27.92 -17.75
CA GLU A 411 -49.48 -28.81 -16.63
C GLU A 411 -48.69 -30.06 -17.15
N SER A 412 -48.36 -31.01 -16.26
CA SER A 412 -48.29 -32.48 -16.51
C SER A 412 -46.97 -33.19 -16.98
N ALA A 413 -46.28 -33.73 -15.97
CA ALA A 413 -45.92 -35.15 -15.76
C ALA A 413 -45.50 -36.12 -16.93
N ARG A 414 -44.41 -36.90 -16.70
CA ARG A 414 -44.40 -38.29 -16.12
C ARG A 414 -43.31 -39.25 -16.69
N LYS A 415 -42.77 -40.12 -15.80
CA LYS A 415 -41.96 -41.37 -16.05
C LYS A 415 -40.52 -41.18 -16.60
N GLY A 416 -39.44 -41.70 -16.02
CA GLY A 416 -39.25 -42.74 -14.99
C GLY A 416 -38.23 -43.81 -15.44
N ARG A 417 -37.38 -44.30 -14.51
CA ARG A 417 -36.25 -45.27 -14.66
C ARG A 417 -34.95 -44.69 -15.26
N GLY A 418 -33.74 -44.97 -14.76
CA GLY A 418 -33.32 -45.60 -13.49
C GLY A 418 -32.14 -46.59 -13.62
N LYS A 419 -31.21 -46.57 -12.65
CA LYS A 419 -30.02 -47.47 -12.47
C LYS A 419 -28.85 -47.18 -13.44
N LYS A 420 -27.56 -47.36 -13.09
CA LYS A 420 -26.90 -47.84 -11.86
C LYS A 420 -25.41 -47.38 -11.85
N ALA A 421 -24.83 -47.10 -10.69
CA ALA A 421 -23.36 -47.15 -10.49
C ALA A 421 -22.90 -48.59 -10.14
N PRO A 422 -21.59 -48.89 -10.20
CA PRO A 422 -20.92 -49.24 -8.93
C PRO A 422 -19.44 -48.80 -8.77
N THR A 423 -19.17 -48.19 -7.61
CA THR A 423 -18.00 -48.31 -6.71
C THR A 423 -16.65 -48.92 -7.15
N LYS A 424 -15.59 -48.11 -6.91
CA LYS A 424 -14.31 -48.41 -6.21
C LYS A 424 -13.54 -49.72 -6.52
N ARG A 425 -12.24 -49.55 -6.83
CA ARG A 425 -11.18 -50.23 -6.04
C ARG A 425 -9.82 -49.50 -6.11
N LYS A 426 -9.09 -49.54 -4.98
CA LYS A 426 -7.67 -49.16 -4.89
C LYS A 426 -6.79 -50.18 -5.61
N LYS A 427 -5.69 -49.73 -6.19
CA LYS A 427 -4.35 -50.25 -5.88
C LYS A 427 -3.35 -49.10 -5.92
#